data_AF-A0AAD6URT2-F1
#
_entry.id   AF-A0AAD6URT2-F1
#
_cell.length_a   1.000
_cell.length_b   1.000
_cell.length_c   1.000
_cell.angle_alpha   90.00
_cell.angle_beta   90.00
_cell.angle_gamma   90.00
#
_symmetry.space_group_name_H-M   'P 1'
#
loop_
_entity.id
_entity.type
_entity.pdbx_description
1 polymer ?
#
loop_
_entity_poly.entity_id
_entity_poly.type
_entity_poly.pdbx_seq_one_letter_code
_entity_poly.pdbx_strand_id
1 'polypeptide(L)'
;MAKVDPAPARVDIWWSNALFFVSVHVLAAWGAFYWRPFHKVPTASRVLGFLVWQLADFGITIGYHRLYSHRAFKAKLAVRVVLAGLGSAGFQGSIKWWCLRHRLHHRFTDDPIHDPYAATKGLFYSHMGWIFFKPTYERMGLVDREDLDSDPVVRYQHKYYVPLALTFGFVVPTLLGMMWGDPSGAFVWGGLVAKLAVWHCTFLVNSLAHWDGLQPYSDENTSRGNLILALLTGGEGSHNFHSFPHDWRSGPHYWNWDPSKWIIFVLYRLGLVNSLRSARDQDLKEAQEYMHFKGKHGVAPAPQDASWTGETWDMHRALEHIKSMPGSCVVVIDDYFVDVTAYLREHPGGATVLRKYSVRPQRDYAEASWAFDGGLNNHSRSARKRMKEFRIARFNRE
;
A
#
# COMPACT_ATOMS: atom_id res chain seq x y z
N MET A 1 25.48 -30.21 6.78
CA MET A 1 24.06 -30.60 6.68
C MET A 1 23.53 -30.08 5.35
N ALA A 2 23.20 -30.96 4.41
CA ALA A 2 22.56 -30.57 3.16
C ALA A 2 21.20 -29.94 3.49
N LYS A 3 20.94 -28.72 3.00
CA LYS A 3 19.60 -28.13 3.04
C LYS A 3 18.71 -29.01 2.16
N VAL A 4 17.86 -29.80 2.78
CA VAL A 4 16.75 -30.48 2.11
C VAL A 4 15.87 -29.37 1.58
N ASP A 5 15.77 -29.24 0.25
CA ASP A 5 14.77 -28.36 -0.36
C ASP A 5 13.40 -28.79 0.16
N PRO A 6 12.64 -27.89 0.81
CA PRO A 6 11.32 -28.25 1.28
C PRO A 6 10.47 -28.68 0.09
N ALA A 7 9.79 -29.83 0.22
CA ALA A 7 8.83 -30.28 -0.77
C ALA A 7 7.87 -29.13 -1.12
N PRO A 8 7.49 -28.96 -2.41
CA PRO A 8 6.64 -27.86 -2.81
C PRO A 8 5.36 -27.89 -1.96
N ALA A 9 5.13 -26.81 -1.21
CA ALA A 9 3.99 -26.69 -0.33
C ALA A 9 2.71 -27.01 -1.11
N ARG A 10 1.86 -27.88 -0.56
CA ARG A 10 0.61 -28.28 -1.19
C ARG A 10 -0.23 -27.01 -1.44
N VAL A 11 -0.49 -26.72 -2.71
CA VAL A 11 -1.23 -25.53 -3.11
C VAL A 11 -2.72 -25.82 -2.93
N ASP A 12 -3.29 -25.32 -1.84
CA ASP A 12 -4.71 -25.49 -1.55
C ASP A 12 -5.56 -24.46 -2.31
N ILE A 13 -6.55 -24.93 -3.07
CA ILE A 13 -7.50 -24.07 -3.79
C ILE A 13 -8.49 -23.44 -2.81
N TRP A 14 -8.74 -22.14 -2.97
CA TRP A 14 -9.75 -21.39 -2.25
C TRP A 14 -11.08 -21.41 -3.02
N TRP A 15 -11.78 -22.55 -2.96
CA TRP A 15 -13.00 -22.79 -3.75
C TRP A 15 -14.10 -21.73 -3.58
N SER A 16 -14.33 -21.20 -2.37
CA SER A 16 -15.35 -20.17 -2.19
C SER A 16 -15.01 -18.85 -2.88
N ASN A 17 -13.74 -18.41 -2.85
CA ASN A 17 -13.28 -17.26 -3.62
C ASN A 17 -13.34 -17.53 -5.11
N ALA A 18 -12.87 -18.71 -5.55
CA ALA A 18 -12.88 -19.12 -6.95
C ALA A 18 -14.31 -19.10 -7.52
N LEU A 19 -15.24 -19.75 -6.83
CA LEU A 19 -16.65 -19.81 -7.24
C LEU A 19 -17.26 -18.41 -7.29
N PHE A 20 -17.10 -17.60 -6.24
CA PHE A 20 -17.64 -16.24 -6.22
C PHE A 20 -17.08 -15.38 -7.36
N PHE A 21 -15.75 -15.39 -7.55
CA PHE A 21 -15.08 -14.63 -8.59
C PHE A 21 -15.59 -15.04 -9.98
N VAL A 22 -15.56 -16.35 -10.30
CA VAL A 22 -16.01 -16.86 -11.61
C VAL A 22 -17.51 -16.63 -11.83
N SER A 23 -18.36 -16.84 -10.81
CA SER A 23 -19.79 -16.59 -10.92
C SER A 23 -20.11 -15.13 -11.23
N VAL A 24 -19.42 -14.17 -10.60
CA VAL A 24 -19.63 -12.74 -10.92
C VAL A 24 -19.23 -12.43 -12.37
N HIS A 25 -18.14 -13.02 -12.88
CA HIS A 25 -17.76 -12.85 -14.29
C HIS A 25 -18.80 -13.41 -15.25
N VAL A 26 -19.24 -14.64 -15.03
CA VAL A 26 -20.23 -15.31 -15.87
C VAL A 26 -21.56 -14.55 -15.85
N LEU A 27 -22.03 -14.14 -14.66
CA LEU A 27 -23.28 -13.40 -14.52
C LEU A 27 -23.19 -11.98 -15.11
N ALA A 28 -22.04 -11.30 -14.97
CA ALA A 28 -21.82 -10.00 -15.58
C ALA A 28 -21.82 -10.11 -17.12
N ALA A 29 -21.12 -11.09 -17.68
CA ALA A 29 -21.08 -11.32 -19.12
C ALA A 29 -22.47 -11.69 -19.66
N TRP A 30 -23.14 -12.66 -19.04
CA TRP A 30 -24.51 -13.03 -19.42
C TRP A 30 -25.47 -11.83 -19.32
N GLY A 31 -25.41 -11.10 -18.21
CA GLY A 31 -26.23 -9.91 -17.96
C GLY A 31 -25.99 -8.81 -18.99
N ALA A 32 -24.73 -8.49 -19.29
CA ALA A 32 -24.33 -7.39 -20.16
C ALA A 32 -24.46 -7.71 -21.66
N PHE A 33 -24.47 -8.98 -22.08
CA PHE A 33 -24.63 -9.35 -23.49
C PHE A 33 -26.04 -9.81 -23.84
N TYR A 34 -26.73 -10.53 -22.94
CA TYR A 34 -28.00 -11.18 -23.27
C TYR A 34 -29.21 -10.54 -22.55
N TRP A 35 -29.12 -10.32 -21.23
CA TRP A 35 -30.30 -9.88 -20.45
C TRP A 35 -30.55 -8.38 -20.51
N ARG A 36 -29.55 -7.58 -20.13
CA ARG A 36 -29.59 -6.11 -20.04
C ARG A 36 -28.42 -5.51 -20.82
N PRO A 37 -28.37 -5.70 -22.16
CA PRO A 37 -27.27 -5.19 -22.96
C PRO A 37 -27.22 -3.66 -22.97
N PHE A 38 -26.01 -3.12 -23.14
CA PHE A 38 -25.72 -1.70 -22.93
C PHE A 38 -26.68 -0.75 -23.66
N HIS A 39 -27.08 -1.09 -24.89
CA HIS A 39 -27.99 -0.29 -25.70
C HIS A 39 -29.47 -0.35 -25.26
N LYS A 40 -29.87 -1.36 -24.48
CA LYS A 40 -31.24 -1.51 -23.93
C LYS A 40 -31.40 -0.92 -22.53
N VAL A 41 -30.31 -0.45 -21.93
CA VAL A 41 -30.31 0.07 -20.56
C VAL A 41 -30.42 1.60 -20.59
N PRO A 42 -31.35 2.20 -19.81
CA PRO A 42 -31.49 3.66 -19.71
C PRO A 42 -30.16 4.34 -19.37
N THR A 43 -30.00 5.59 -19.83
CA THR A 43 -28.80 6.39 -19.53
C THR A 43 -28.53 6.50 -18.04
N ALA A 44 -29.57 6.63 -17.21
CA ALA A 44 -29.44 6.69 -15.76
C ALA A 44 -28.74 5.46 -15.16
N SER A 45 -29.15 4.24 -15.54
CA SER A 45 -28.51 2.99 -15.09
C SER A 45 -27.06 2.85 -15.58
N ARG A 46 -26.75 3.32 -16.79
CA ARG A 46 -25.38 3.32 -17.34
C ARG A 46 -24.47 4.28 -16.56
N VAL A 47 -24.96 5.49 -16.31
CA VAL A 47 -24.26 6.50 -15.51
C VAL A 47 -24.08 6.01 -14.08
N LEU A 48 -25.11 5.41 -13.47
CA LEU A 48 -24.99 4.78 -12.16
C LEU A 48 -23.89 3.70 -12.16
N GLY A 49 -23.83 2.86 -13.19
CA GLY A 49 -22.79 1.85 -13.34
C GLY A 49 -21.38 2.44 -13.27
N PHE A 50 -21.14 3.49 -14.06
CA PHE A 50 -19.89 4.23 -14.04
C PHE A 50 -19.61 4.87 -12.67
N LEU A 51 -20.60 5.52 -12.06
CA LEU A 51 -20.44 6.17 -10.76
C LEU A 51 -20.12 5.16 -9.65
N VAL A 52 -20.79 4.01 -9.61
CA VAL A 52 -20.52 2.97 -8.61
C VAL A 52 -19.09 2.44 -8.76
N TRP A 53 -18.64 2.22 -10.00
CA TRP A 53 -17.24 1.85 -10.26
C TRP A 53 -16.26 2.90 -9.72
N GLN A 54 -16.40 4.16 -10.14
CA GLN A 54 -15.46 5.22 -9.72
C GLN A 54 -15.48 5.47 -8.22
N LEU A 55 -16.67 5.49 -7.59
CA LEU A 55 -16.79 5.71 -6.15
C LEU A 55 -16.19 4.55 -5.35
N ALA A 56 -16.39 3.31 -5.78
CA ALA A 56 -15.75 2.15 -5.16
C ALA A 56 -14.22 2.24 -5.27
N ASP A 57 -13.71 2.61 -6.44
CA ASP A 57 -12.28 2.82 -6.68
C ASP A 57 -11.71 3.93 -5.77
N PHE A 58 -12.41 5.05 -5.60
CA PHE A 58 -12.03 6.09 -4.63
C PHE A 58 -12.06 5.60 -3.17
N GLY A 59 -12.99 4.71 -2.82
CA GLY A 59 -12.98 4.04 -1.52
C GLY A 59 -11.70 3.24 -1.28
N ILE A 60 -11.19 2.57 -2.31
CA ILE A 60 -9.93 1.81 -2.27
C ILE A 60 -8.73 2.76 -2.27
N THR A 61 -8.61 3.63 -3.27
CA THR A 61 -7.41 4.48 -3.48
C THR A 61 -7.24 5.55 -2.39
N ILE A 62 -8.30 6.22 -1.99
CA ILE A 62 -8.25 7.25 -0.93
C ILE A 62 -8.27 6.60 0.45
N GLY A 63 -9.18 5.64 0.66
CA GLY A 63 -9.41 5.02 1.96
C GLY A 63 -8.42 3.91 2.27
N TYR A 64 -8.54 2.78 1.59
CA TYR A 64 -7.79 1.57 1.93
C TYR A 64 -6.28 1.77 1.72
N HIS A 65 -5.93 2.39 0.60
CA HIS A 65 -4.56 2.57 0.16
C HIS A 65 -3.88 3.74 0.90
N ARG A 66 -4.23 5.00 0.57
CA ARG A 66 -3.49 6.17 1.08
C ARG A 66 -3.76 6.49 2.55
N LEU A 67 -5.02 6.45 3.00
CA LEU A 67 -5.37 6.74 4.39
C LEU A 67 -4.93 5.62 5.34
N TYR A 68 -5.41 4.40 5.12
CA TYR A 68 -5.17 3.32 6.07
C TYR A 68 -3.86 2.58 5.83
N SER A 69 -3.50 2.20 4.61
CA SER A 69 -2.27 1.42 4.42
C SER A 69 -1.01 2.27 4.59
N HIS A 70 -0.99 3.45 3.99
CA HIS A 70 0.19 4.33 3.96
C HIS A 70 0.21 5.45 5.00
N ARG A 71 -0.91 5.71 5.68
CA ARG A 71 -1.02 6.76 6.69
C ARG A 71 -0.59 8.13 6.14
N ALA A 72 -0.90 8.38 4.86
CA ALA A 72 -0.43 9.56 4.15
C ALA A 72 -1.16 10.84 4.58
N PHE A 73 -2.30 10.70 5.26
CA PHE A 73 -3.06 11.78 5.88
C PHE A 73 -3.96 11.25 7.00
N LYS A 74 -4.63 12.15 7.71
CA LYS A 74 -5.67 11.83 8.69
C LYS A 74 -7.01 12.37 8.22
N ALA A 75 -8.10 11.66 8.55
CA ALA A 75 -9.44 12.00 8.12
C ALA A 75 -10.42 12.09 9.31
N LYS A 76 -11.36 13.04 9.25
CA LYS A 76 -12.48 13.11 10.21
C LYS A 76 -13.37 11.87 10.10
N LEU A 77 -14.15 11.61 11.15
CA LEU A 77 -15.02 10.42 11.24
C LEU A 77 -15.95 10.26 10.02
N ALA A 78 -16.59 11.35 9.57
CA ALA A 78 -17.50 11.31 8.42
C ALA A 78 -16.81 10.79 7.14
N VAL A 79 -15.61 11.31 6.83
CA VAL A 79 -14.83 10.85 5.66
C VAL A 79 -14.45 9.38 5.79
N ARG A 80 -14.01 8.95 6.99
CA ARG A 80 -13.68 7.53 7.26
C ARG A 80 -14.87 6.61 7.02
N VAL A 81 -16.06 6.99 7.50
CA VAL A 81 -17.30 6.19 7.32
C VAL A 81 -17.70 6.12 5.84
N VAL A 82 -17.65 7.25 5.13
CA VAL A 82 -17.97 7.28 3.69
C VAL A 82 -17.00 6.40 2.91
N LEU A 83 -15.69 6.56 3.11
CA LEU A 83 -14.68 5.75 2.42
C LEU A 83 -14.80 4.25 2.74
N ALA A 84 -15.17 3.89 3.97
CA ALA A 84 -15.42 2.51 4.37
C ALA A 84 -16.63 1.90 3.64
N GLY A 85 -17.72 2.66 3.48
CA GLY A 85 -18.89 2.24 2.70
C GLY A 85 -18.56 2.08 1.21
N LEU A 86 -17.93 3.11 0.63
CA LEU A 86 -17.52 3.10 -0.78
C LEU A 86 -16.56 1.95 -1.10
N GLY A 87 -15.51 1.76 -0.31
CA GLY A 87 -14.54 0.68 -0.51
C GLY A 87 -15.16 -0.71 -0.33
N SER A 88 -16.21 -0.84 0.49
CA SER A 88 -16.94 -2.11 0.63
C SER A 88 -17.69 -2.50 -0.65
N ALA A 89 -18.13 -1.52 -1.46
CA ALA A 89 -18.73 -1.80 -2.76
C ALA A 89 -17.77 -2.46 -3.75
N GLY A 90 -16.45 -2.34 -3.53
CA GLY A 90 -15.41 -2.92 -4.38
C GLY A 90 -15.14 -4.42 -4.18
N PHE A 91 -15.70 -5.05 -3.14
CA PHE A 91 -15.53 -6.49 -2.88
C PHE A 91 -14.07 -6.99 -2.70
N GLN A 92 -13.13 -6.13 -2.30
CA GLN A 92 -11.70 -6.50 -2.15
C GLN A 92 -11.28 -6.92 -0.73
N GLY A 93 -12.24 -7.28 0.11
CA GLY A 93 -12.04 -7.54 1.53
C GLY A 93 -12.25 -6.29 2.39
N SER A 94 -12.32 -6.49 3.70
CA SER A 94 -12.40 -5.38 4.67
C SER A 94 -11.13 -4.51 4.62
N ILE A 95 -11.22 -3.28 5.11
CA ILE A 95 -10.06 -2.36 5.24
C ILE A 95 -8.90 -3.08 5.92
N LYS A 96 -9.14 -3.71 7.08
CA LYS A 96 -8.10 -4.43 7.83
C LYS A 96 -7.44 -5.54 7.00
N TRP A 97 -8.26 -6.37 6.35
CA TRP A 97 -7.79 -7.50 5.52
C TRP A 97 -6.95 -7.03 4.32
N TRP A 98 -7.37 -5.94 3.67
CA TRP A 98 -6.69 -5.38 2.50
C TRP A 98 -5.38 -4.69 2.91
N CYS A 99 -5.43 -3.82 3.92
CA CYS A 99 -4.26 -3.05 4.37
C CYS A 99 -3.13 -3.95 4.87
N LEU A 100 -3.45 -5.03 5.59
CA LEU A 100 -2.44 -5.98 6.05
C LEU A 100 -1.68 -6.65 4.89
N ARG A 101 -2.39 -7.06 3.84
CA ARG A 101 -1.77 -7.66 2.65
C ARG A 101 -1.00 -6.64 1.84
N HIS A 102 -1.53 -5.44 1.69
CA HIS A 102 -0.84 -4.39 0.96
C HIS A 102 0.43 -3.91 1.67
N ARG A 103 0.40 -3.78 3.00
CA ARG A 103 1.62 -3.53 3.80
C ARG A 103 2.62 -4.69 3.71
N LEU A 104 2.15 -5.94 3.65
CA LEU A 104 3.01 -7.10 3.43
C LEU A 104 3.68 -7.05 2.05
N HIS A 105 2.89 -6.76 1.01
CA HIS A 105 3.39 -6.57 -0.36
C HIS A 105 4.44 -5.47 -0.42
N HIS A 106 4.21 -4.30 0.18
CA HIS A 106 5.22 -3.22 0.20
C HIS A 106 6.54 -3.61 0.86
N ARG A 107 6.49 -4.53 1.83
CA ARG A 107 7.66 -4.98 2.58
C ARG A 107 8.45 -6.06 1.85
N PHE A 108 7.77 -6.87 1.05
CA PHE A 108 8.35 -8.02 0.36
C PHE A 108 8.05 -7.98 -1.13
N THR A 109 7.97 -6.79 -1.73
CA THR A 109 7.59 -6.62 -3.13
C THR A 109 8.47 -7.51 -4.00
N ASP A 110 7.85 -8.26 -4.92
CA ASP A 110 8.50 -9.20 -5.84
C ASP A 110 9.06 -10.49 -5.21
N ASP A 111 8.99 -10.67 -3.88
CA ASP A 111 9.36 -11.92 -3.22
C ASP A 111 8.34 -13.02 -3.58
N PRO A 112 8.75 -14.11 -4.24
CA PRO A 112 7.82 -15.14 -4.71
C PRO A 112 7.18 -15.93 -3.56
N ILE A 113 7.66 -15.84 -2.33
CA ILE A 113 7.10 -16.57 -1.19
C ILE A 113 6.23 -15.63 -0.35
N HIS A 114 6.72 -14.44 -0.06
CA HIS A 114 6.13 -13.54 0.93
C HIS A 114 5.25 -12.43 0.34
N ASP A 115 5.39 -12.09 -0.95
CA ASP A 115 4.51 -11.14 -1.61
C ASP A 115 3.15 -11.82 -1.94
N PRO A 116 2.02 -11.30 -1.42
CA PRO A 116 0.70 -11.85 -1.71
C PRO A 116 0.33 -11.91 -3.20
N TYR A 117 0.90 -11.02 -4.03
CA TYR A 117 0.60 -10.91 -5.45
C TYR A 117 1.86 -10.70 -6.29
N ALA A 118 2.94 -11.39 -5.90
CA ALA A 118 4.26 -11.35 -6.53
C ALA A 118 4.21 -11.29 -8.07
N ALA A 119 4.67 -10.18 -8.66
CA ALA A 119 4.76 -10.05 -10.11
C ALA A 119 5.78 -11.03 -10.74
N THR A 120 6.76 -11.47 -9.94
CA THR A 120 7.76 -12.48 -10.30
C THR A 120 7.19 -13.88 -10.55
N LYS A 121 5.96 -14.16 -10.09
CA LYS A 121 5.20 -15.38 -10.45
C LYS A 121 4.49 -15.30 -11.80
N GLY A 122 4.62 -14.18 -12.50
CA GLY A 122 4.03 -13.94 -13.82
C GLY A 122 2.73 -13.13 -13.76
N LEU A 123 2.40 -12.46 -14.87
CA LEU A 123 1.28 -11.51 -14.95
C LEU A 123 -0.07 -12.13 -14.64
N PHE A 124 -0.32 -13.35 -15.10
CA PHE A 124 -1.60 -13.99 -14.77
C PHE A 124 -1.75 -14.17 -13.26
N TYR A 125 -0.68 -14.59 -12.58
CA TYR A 125 -0.68 -14.75 -11.14
C TYR A 125 -0.93 -13.42 -10.43
N SER A 126 -0.15 -12.38 -10.73
CA SER A 126 -0.27 -11.07 -10.07
C SER A 126 -1.54 -10.32 -10.42
N HIS A 127 -2.10 -10.55 -11.62
CA HIS A 127 -3.38 -9.97 -12.02
C HIS A 127 -4.53 -10.63 -11.23
N MET A 128 -4.71 -11.95 -11.34
CA MET A 128 -5.86 -12.60 -10.68
C MET A 128 -5.61 -14.04 -10.22
N GLY A 129 -4.50 -14.66 -10.62
CA GLY A 129 -4.20 -16.05 -10.25
C GLY A 129 -4.08 -16.24 -8.73
N TRP A 130 -3.56 -15.24 -8.01
CA TRP A 130 -3.45 -15.26 -6.54
C TRP A 130 -4.78 -15.46 -5.81
N ILE A 131 -5.92 -15.10 -6.42
CA ILE A 131 -7.26 -15.17 -5.81
C ILE A 131 -7.73 -16.62 -5.59
N PHE A 132 -7.26 -17.54 -6.43
CA PHE A 132 -7.72 -18.94 -6.45
C PHE A 132 -7.05 -19.81 -5.39
N PHE A 133 -6.02 -19.32 -4.71
CA PHE A 133 -5.23 -20.11 -3.77
C PHE A 133 -5.40 -19.60 -2.36
N LYS A 134 -5.48 -20.51 -1.38
CA LYS A 134 -5.48 -20.13 0.03
C LYS A 134 -4.11 -19.59 0.39
N PRO A 135 -4.01 -18.35 0.87
CA PRO A 135 -2.72 -17.79 1.19
C PRO A 135 -2.25 -18.24 2.57
N THR A 136 -0.96 -18.53 2.68
CA THR A 136 -0.25 -18.64 3.96
C THR A 136 0.72 -17.48 4.05
N TYR A 137 0.53 -16.61 5.04
CA TYR A 137 1.37 -15.41 5.23
C TYR A 137 2.20 -15.53 6.51
N GLU A 138 3.27 -16.32 6.46
CA GLU A 138 4.16 -16.55 7.61
C GLU A 138 4.69 -15.25 8.22
N ARG A 139 4.96 -14.25 7.36
CA ARG A 139 5.49 -12.94 7.75
C ARG A 139 4.43 -11.89 8.11
N MET A 140 3.14 -12.24 8.16
CA MET A 140 2.06 -11.31 8.53
C MET A 140 2.21 -10.76 9.95
N GLY A 141 2.85 -11.51 10.84
CA GLY A 141 3.17 -11.04 12.20
C GLY A 141 4.13 -9.86 12.24
N LEU A 142 4.89 -9.62 11.16
CA LEU A 142 5.82 -8.50 11.05
C LEU A 142 5.14 -7.18 10.65
N VAL A 143 3.92 -7.26 10.09
CA VAL A 143 3.17 -6.10 9.62
C VAL A 143 2.46 -5.45 10.80
N ASP A 144 2.76 -4.15 11.01
CA ASP A 144 2.07 -3.34 12.00
C ASP A 144 0.57 -3.23 11.66
N ARG A 145 -0.26 -3.32 12.70
CA ARG A 145 -1.73 -3.38 12.59
C ARG A 145 -2.46 -2.60 13.68
N GLU A 146 -1.72 -1.99 14.60
CA GLU A 146 -2.28 -1.37 15.81
C GLU A 146 -3.27 -0.24 15.47
N ASP A 147 -2.98 0.54 14.42
CA ASP A 147 -3.86 1.60 13.93
C ASP A 147 -5.17 1.05 13.34
N LEU A 148 -5.12 -0.09 12.66
CA LEU A 148 -6.30 -0.76 12.11
C LEU A 148 -7.17 -1.37 13.22
N ASP A 149 -6.52 -1.89 14.27
CA ASP A 149 -7.18 -2.51 15.41
C ASP A 149 -7.75 -1.50 16.41
N SER A 150 -7.26 -0.26 16.40
CA SER A 150 -7.76 0.82 17.25
C SER A 150 -8.83 1.69 16.59
N ASP A 151 -8.90 1.75 15.25
CA ASP A 151 -9.90 2.56 14.56
C ASP A 151 -11.31 1.92 14.62
N PRO A 152 -12.32 2.60 15.20
CA PRO A 152 -13.66 2.03 15.36
C PRO A 152 -14.39 1.79 14.03
N VAL A 153 -14.12 2.60 12.99
CA VAL A 153 -14.72 2.43 11.67
C VAL A 153 -14.15 1.17 11.02
N VAL A 154 -12.83 0.98 11.09
CA VAL A 154 -12.15 -0.21 10.55
C VAL A 154 -12.66 -1.47 11.25
N ARG A 155 -12.77 -1.46 12.58
CA ARG A 155 -13.28 -2.60 13.35
C ARG A 155 -14.73 -2.94 12.99
N TYR A 156 -15.59 -1.92 12.91
CA TYR A 156 -17.00 -2.11 12.54
C TYR A 156 -17.11 -2.68 11.13
N GLN A 157 -16.40 -2.07 10.17
CA GLN A 157 -16.42 -2.50 8.78
C GLN A 157 -15.84 -3.91 8.62
N HIS A 158 -14.80 -4.27 9.35
CA HIS A 158 -14.25 -5.63 9.35
C HIS A 158 -15.25 -6.66 9.89
N LYS A 159 -15.93 -6.35 11.01
CA LYS A 159 -16.92 -7.24 11.62
C LYS A 159 -18.14 -7.47 10.73
N TYR A 160 -18.61 -6.41 10.05
CA TYR A 160 -19.82 -6.45 9.21
C TYR A 160 -19.52 -6.39 7.71
N TYR A 161 -18.32 -6.80 7.29
CA TYR A 161 -17.84 -6.59 5.93
C TYR A 161 -18.77 -7.20 4.88
N VAL A 162 -19.19 -8.46 5.06
CA VAL A 162 -20.03 -9.16 4.07
C VAL A 162 -21.39 -8.47 3.88
N PRO A 163 -22.17 -8.16 4.94
CA PRO A 163 -23.38 -7.35 4.80
C PRO A 163 -23.14 -5.99 4.14
N LEU A 164 -22.08 -5.27 4.51
CA LEU A 164 -21.77 -3.95 3.93
C LEU A 164 -21.44 -4.07 2.43
N ALA A 165 -20.62 -5.04 2.04
CA ALA A 165 -20.25 -5.27 0.65
C ALA A 165 -21.48 -5.63 -0.20
N LEU A 166 -22.33 -6.55 0.28
CA LEU A 166 -23.59 -6.90 -0.40
C LEU A 166 -24.52 -5.69 -0.52
N THR A 167 -24.62 -4.88 0.54
CA THR A 167 -25.48 -3.70 0.58
C THR A 167 -25.01 -2.64 -0.42
N PHE A 168 -23.78 -2.15 -0.28
CA PHE A 168 -23.26 -1.07 -1.11
C PHE A 168 -22.94 -1.51 -2.54
N GLY A 169 -22.53 -2.76 -2.73
CA GLY A 169 -22.23 -3.26 -4.05
C GLY A 169 -23.46 -3.69 -4.84
N PHE A 170 -24.46 -4.34 -4.24
CA PHE A 170 -25.59 -4.90 -5.01
C PHE A 170 -26.93 -4.26 -4.67
N VAL A 171 -27.27 -4.12 -3.39
CA VAL A 171 -28.60 -3.65 -2.97
C VAL A 171 -28.79 -2.17 -3.33
N VAL A 172 -27.85 -1.30 -2.94
CA VAL A 172 -27.96 0.15 -3.17
C VAL A 172 -28.08 0.50 -4.67
N PRO A 173 -27.22 -0.01 -5.58
CA PRO A 173 -27.41 0.28 -7.00
C PRO A 173 -28.77 -0.19 -7.53
N THR A 174 -29.24 -1.36 -7.10
CA THR A 174 -30.53 -1.91 -7.52
C THR A 174 -31.70 -1.05 -7.04
N LEU A 175 -31.68 -0.59 -5.79
CA LEU A 175 -32.70 0.29 -5.21
C LEU A 175 -32.73 1.65 -5.91
N LEU A 176 -31.57 2.22 -6.23
CA LEU A 176 -31.50 3.45 -7.03
C LEU A 176 -32.13 3.23 -8.41
N GLY A 177 -31.85 2.09 -9.04
CA GLY A 177 -32.49 1.67 -10.28
C GLY A 177 -34.01 1.70 -10.26
N MET A 178 -34.64 1.40 -9.11
CA MET A 178 -36.10 1.45 -8.97
C MET A 178 -36.66 2.86 -9.14
N MET A 179 -35.90 3.90 -8.80
CA MET A 179 -36.35 5.30 -8.90
C MET A 179 -36.63 5.74 -10.34
N TRP A 180 -36.04 5.07 -11.33
CA TRP A 180 -36.29 5.31 -12.76
C TRP A 180 -36.79 4.06 -13.49
N GLY A 181 -37.33 3.07 -12.74
CA GLY A 181 -37.97 1.89 -13.32
C GLY A 181 -37.02 0.87 -13.95
N ASP A 182 -35.72 0.89 -13.61
CA ASP A 182 -34.75 -0.10 -14.09
C ASP A 182 -33.84 -0.70 -13.00
N PRO A 183 -34.41 -1.43 -12.02
CA PRO A 183 -33.61 -2.13 -11.01
C PRO A 183 -32.70 -3.21 -11.63
N SER A 184 -33.17 -3.91 -12.65
CA SER A 184 -32.40 -5.01 -13.28
C SER A 184 -31.17 -4.52 -14.04
N GLY A 185 -31.27 -3.44 -14.82
CA GLY A 185 -30.13 -2.85 -15.49
C GLY A 185 -29.16 -2.20 -14.51
N ALA A 186 -29.67 -1.59 -13.43
CA ALA A 186 -28.84 -1.07 -12.34
C ALA A 186 -28.08 -2.18 -11.58
N PHE A 187 -28.71 -3.34 -11.36
CA PHE A 187 -28.05 -4.51 -10.79
C PHE A 187 -26.99 -5.09 -11.73
N VAL A 188 -27.26 -5.20 -13.03
CA VAL A 188 -26.26 -5.71 -13.99
C VAL A 188 -25.09 -4.75 -14.12
N TRP A 189 -25.33 -3.46 -14.37
CA TRP A 189 -24.27 -2.49 -14.68
C TRP A 189 -23.63 -1.87 -13.44
N GLY A 190 -24.43 -1.40 -12.47
CA GLY A 190 -23.93 -0.87 -11.19
C GLY A 190 -23.63 -1.95 -10.16
N GLY A 191 -24.24 -3.13 -10.30
CA GLY A 191 -23.83 -4.29 -9.54
C GLY A 191 -22.66 -5.00 -10.23
N LEU A 192 -22.95 -5.93 -11.12
CA LEU A 192 -21.98 -6.93 -11.59
C LEU A 192 -20.83 -6.32 -12.41
N VAL A 193 -21.12 -5.55 -13.45
CA VAL A 193 -20.10 -4.98 -14.36
C VAL A 193 -19.18 -4.00 -13.65
N ALA A 194 -19.74 -3.11 -12.82
CA ALA A 194 -18.93 -2.20 -12.01
C ALA A 194 -17.91 -2.93 -11.12
N LYS A 195 -18.26 -4.10 -10.57
CA LYS A 195 -17.30 -4.90 -9.78
C LYS A 195 -16.14 -5.42 -10.61
N LEU A 196 -16.42 -5.93 -11.81
CA LEU A 196 -15.36 -6.37 -12.71
C LEU A 196 -14.43 -5.21 -13.08
N ALA A 197 -14.99 -4.02 -13.34
CA ALA A 197 -14.20 -2.84 -13.62
C ALA A 197 -13.29 -2.46 -12.44
N VAL A 198 -13.83 -2.41 -11.21
CA VAL A 198 -13.05 -2.17 -9.99
C VAL A 198 -11.92 -3.20 -9.84
N TRP A 199 -12.25 -4.50 -9.94
CA TRP A 199 -11.29 -5.59 -9.76
C TRP A 199 -10.16 -5.51 -10.77
N HIS A 200 -10.48 -5.48 -12.07
CA HIS A 200 -9.44 -5.48 -13.09
C HIS A 200 -8.60 -4.19 -13.06
N CYS A 201 -9.18 -3.02 -12.76
CA CYS A 201 -8.39 -1.81 -12.59
C CYS A 201 -7.44 -1.90 -11.39
N THR A 202 -7.88 -2.46 -10.26
CA THR A 202 -6.97 -2.69 -9.12
C THR A 202 -5.90 -3.73 -9.45
N PHE A 203 -6.27 -4.80 -10.13
CA PHE A 203 -5.35 -5.88 -10.49
C PHE A 203 -4.32 -5.45 -11.52
N LEU A 204 -4.63 -4.49 -12.39
CA LEU A 204 -3.66 -3.86 -13.29
C LEU A 204 -2.50 -3.22 -12.53
N VAL A 205 -2.73 -2.68 -11.32
CA VAL A 205 -1.67 -2.13 -10.47
C VAL A 205 -0.71 -3.23 -10.03
N ASN A 206 -1.21 -4.38 -9.60
CA ASN A 206 -0.36 -5.51 -9.19
C ASN A 206 0.38 -6.18 -10.37
N SER A 207 -0.11 -5.97 -11.59
CA SER A 207 0.29 -6.76 -12.76
C SER A 207 0.99 -5.91 -13.81
N LEU A 208 0.26 -5.19 -14.67
CA LEU A 208 0.87 -4.37 -15.72
C LEU A 208 1.78 -3.28 -15.15
N ALA A 209 1.48 -2.71 -13.98
CA ALA A 209 2.34 -1.71 -13.36
C ALA A 209 3.66 -2.29 -12.80
N HIS A 210 3.88 -3.60 -12.90
CA HIS A 210 5.16 -4.27 -12.60
C HIS A 210 5.85 -4.82 -13.86
N TRP A 211 5.24 -4.70 -15.04
CA TRP A 211 5.76 -5.25 -16.29
C TRP A 211 6.14 -4.19 -17.30
N ASP A 212 5.29 -3.17 -17.48
CA ASP A 212 5.49 -2.15 -18.51
C ASP A 212 5.37 -0.72 -17.96
N GLY A 213 6.22 0.18 -18.47
CA GLY A 213 6.28 1.58 -18.07
C GLY A 213 7.65 2.05 -17.55
N LEU A 214 7.65 3.27 -17.00
CA LEU A 214 8.86 4.01 -16.64
C LEU A 214 9.25 3.81 -15.17
N GLN A 215 10.55 3.87 -14.87
CA GLN A 215 11.08 3.85 -13.50
C GLN A 215 11.87 5.12 -13.16
N PRO A 216 11.22 6.30 -13.12
CA PRO A 216 11.94 7.57 -12.89
C PRO A 216 12.51 7.74 -11.48
N TYR A 217 12.07 6.97 -10.48
CA TYR A 217 12.48 7.17 -9.07
C TYR A 217 13.31 6.02 -8.49
N SER A 218 12.93 4.77 -8.78
CA SER A 218 13.69 3.61 -8.29
C SER A 218 13.51 2.40 -9.21
N ASP A 219 14.51 1.53 -9.23
CA ASP A 219 14.50 0.22 -9.89
C ASP A 219 14.85 -0.91 -8.92
N GLU A 220 14.70 -0.66 -7.61
CA GLU A 220 14.90 -1.67 -6.56
C GLU A 220 13.82 -2.76 -6.54
N ASN A 221 12.69 -2.49 -7.19
CA ASN A 221 11.63 -3.46 -7.45
C ASN A 221 11.09 -3.25 -8.88
N THR A 222 10.16 -4.09 -9.31
CA THR A 222 9.62 -4.08 -10.67
C THR A 222 8.56 -3.00 -10.93
N SER A 223 8.15 -2.22 -9.92
CA SER A 223 7.10 -1.19 -10.08
C SER A 223 7.45 -0.12 -11.11
N ARG A 224 6.49 0.22 -11.97
CA ARG A 224 6.60 1.09 -13.15
C ARG A 224 5.44 2.06 -13.23
N GLY A 225 5.69 3.23 -13.81
CA GLY A 225 4.67 4.25 -14.07
C GLY A 225 4.21 4.23 -15.53
N ASN A 226 2.90 4.23 -15.77
CA ASN A 226 2.31 4.35 -17.10
C ASN A 226 1.04 5.24 -17.05
N LEU A 227 0.94 6.22 -17.95
CA LEU A 227 -0.21 7.13 -18.03
C LEU A 227 -1.51 6.39 -18.34
N ILE A 228 -1.49 5.38 -19.22
CA ILE A 228 -2.68 4.57 -19.55
C ILE A 228 -3.18 3.86 -18.29
N LEU A 229 -2.26 3.27 -17.52
CA LEU A 229 -2.62 2.66 -16.24
C LEU A 229 -3.17 3.72 -15.29
N ALA A 230 -2.55 4.89 -15.17
CA ALA A 230 -3.05 5.95 -14.29
C ALA A 230 -4.48 6.37 -14.66
N LEU A 231 -4.83 6.44 -15.95
CA LEU A 231 -6.19 6.72 -16.41
C LEU A 231 -7.19 5.64 -16.00
N LEU A 232 -6.81 4.37 -16.14
CA LEU A 232 -7.68 3.23 -15.79
C LEU A 232 -7.85 3.03 -14.29
N THR A 233 -6.84 3.39 -13.49
CA THR A 233 -6.78 3.06 -12.05
C THR A 233 -6.96 4.27 -11.13
N GLY A 234 -7.60 5.34 -11.62
CA GLY A 234 -7.88 6.51 -10.80
C GLY A 234 -6.62 7.23 -10.27
N GLY A 235 -5.49 7.07 -10.98
CA GLY A 235 -4.20 7.68 -10.67
C GLY A 235 -3.13 6.71 -10.16
N GLU A 236 -3.51 5.51 -9.72
CA GLU A 236 -2.57 4.55 -9.09
C GLU A 236 -1.56 3.92 -10.05
N GLY A 237 -1.71 4.15 -11.36
CA GLY A 237 -0.79 3.67 -12.39
C GLY A 237 0.54 4.43 -12.47
N SER A 238 0.75 5.50 -11.70
CA SER A 238 2.06 6.10 -11.47
C SER A 238 2.89 5.27 -10.47
N HIS A 239 2.87 3.95 -10.62
CA HIS A 239 3.17 3.01 -9.53
C HIS A 239 4.63 3.05 -9.07
N ASN A 240 5.59 3.44 -9.94
CA ASN A 240 6.98 3.63 -9.53
C ASN A 240 7.15 4.71 -8.43
N PHE A 241 6.21 5.67 -8.32
CA PHE A 241 6.22 6.68 -7.27
C PHE A 241 5.99 6.09 -5.87
N HIS A 242 5.53 4.84 -5.75
CA HIS A 242 5.50 4.11 -4.49
C HIS A 242 6.88 3.85 -3.87
N SER A 243 7.97 4.27 -4.54
CA SER A 243 9.27 4.51 -3.90
C SER A 243 9.17 5.51 -2.73
N PHE A 244 8.11 6.34 -2.71
CA PHE A 244 7.75 7.29 -1.66
C PHE A 244 6.34 6.97 -1.12
N PRO A 245 6.14 5.80 -0.49
CA PRO A 245 4.80 5.28 -0.20
C PRO A 245 4.03 6.13 0.83
N HIS A 246 4.70 7.00 1.58
CA HIS A 246 4.08 7.87 2.57
C HIS A 246 3.47 9.14 1.96
N ASP A 247 3.75 9.43 0.67
CA ASP A 247 3.20 10.60 0.00
C ASP A 247 1.69 10.41 -0.24
N TRP A 248 0.89 11.44 0.00
CA TRP A 248 -0.56 11.40 -0.19
C TRP A 248 -0.97 11.39 -1.67
N ARG A 249 -0.02 11.59 -2.59
CA ARG A 249 -0.19 11.61 -4.05
C ARG A 249 0.35 10.33 -4.67
N SER A 250 -0.18 9.97 -5.84
CA SER A 250 0.41 8.96 -6.73
C SER A 250 1.10 9.67 -7.90
N GLY A 251 2.14 10.46 -7.57
CA GLY A 251 2.90 11.29 -8.51
C GLY A 251 3.03 12.75 -8.02
N PRO A 252 4.23 13.36 -8.12
CA PRO A 252 4.50 14.61 -7.41
C PRO A 252 3.92 15.85 -8.10
N HIS A 253 3.74 15.82 -9.43
CA HIS A 253 3.30 17.01 -10.18
C HIS A 253 1.78 17.19 -10.16
N TYR A 254 1.32 18.44 -10.25
CA TYR A 254 -0.11 18.75 -10.25
C TYR A 254 -0.83 18.17 -11.49
N TRP A 255 -0.12 18.07 -12.63
CA TRP A 255 -0.63 17.53 -13.89
C TRP A 255 -0.57 16.00 -13.98
N ASN A 256 0.08 15.30 -13.04
CA ASN A 256 -0.04 13.85 -12.99
C ASN A 256 -1.51 13.50 -12.74
N TRP A 257 -2.09 12.72 -13.65
CA TRP A 257 -3.47 12.25 -13.55
C TRP A 257 -3.63 11.45 -12.26
N ASP A 258 -4.32 12.06 -11.29
CA ASP A 258 -4.58 11.49 -9.98
C ASP A 258 -5.84 12.14 -9.39
N PRO A 259 -7.04 11.68 -9.81
CA PRO A 259 -8.30 12.15 -9.26
C PRO A 259 -8.39 12.01 -7.74
N SER A 260 -7.79 10.95 -7.17
CA SER A 260 -7.75 10.74 -5.72
C SER A 260 -7.00 11.85 -4.99
N LYS A 261 -5.87 12.32 -5.54
CA LYS A 261 -5.17 13.53 -5.06
C LYS A 261 -6.08 14.75 -5.10
N TRP A 262 -6.80 14.99 -6.19
CA TRP A 262 -7.66 16.18 -6.26
C TRP A 262 -8.80 16.12 -5.24
N ILE A 263 -9.41 14.96 -5.04
CA ILE A 263 -10.44 14.74 -4.01
C ILE A 263 -9.87 14.95 -2.60
N ILE A 264 -8.71 14.35 -2.29
CA ILE A 264 -8.05 14.52 -0.99
C ILE A 264 -7.73 16.00 -0.75
N PHE A 265 -7.24 16.72 -1.76
CA PHE A 265 -6.93 18.14 -1.65
C PHE A 265 -8.17 18.97 -1.35
N VAL A 266 -9.30 18.72 -2.03
CA VAL A 266 -10.57 19.40 -1.73
C VAL A 266 -11.00 19.10 -0.29
N LEU A 267 -10.96 17.84 0.15
CA LEU A 267 -11.29 17.47 1.53
C LEU A 267 -10.37 18.14 2.56
N TYR A 268 -9.09 18.33 2.23
CA TYR A 268 -8.13 19.06 3.05
C TYR A 268 -8.50 20.55 3.15
N ARG A 269 -8.84 21.19 2.02
CA ARG A 269 -9.28 22.60 1.99
C ARG A 269 -10.58 22.83 2.76
N LEU A 270 -11.45 21.83 2.82
CA LEU A 270 -12.67 21.84 3.64
C LEU A 270 -12.41 21.49 5.12
N GLY A 271 -11.16 21.22 5.50
CA GLY A 271 -10.80 20.82 6.87
C GLY A 271 -11.36 19.45 7.29
N LEU A 272 -11.73 18.59 6.33
CA LEU A 272 -12.20 17.22 6.57
C LEU A 272 -11.06 16.21 6.61
N VAL A 273 -9.94 16.55 5.98
CA VAL A 273 -8.65 15.85 6.03
C VAL A 273 -7.58 16.80 6.58
N ASN A 274 -6.58 16.26 7.28
CA ASN A 274 -5.43 17.02 7.79
C ASN A 274 -4.14 16.19 7.75
N SER A 275 -3.00 16.84 8.04
CA SER A 275 -1.67 16.21 8.10
C SER A 275 -1.28 15.49 6.82
N LEU A 276 -1.44 16.14 5.66
CA LEU A 276 -0.97 15.62 4.37
C LEU A 276 0.56 15.44 4.42
N ARG A 277 1.03 14.21 4.18
CA ARG A 277 2.45 13.86 4.14
C ARG A 277 2.94 13.82 2.71
N SER A 278 4.03 14.51 2.42
CA SER A 278 4.64 14.52 1.08
C SER A 278 6.12 14.20 1.15
N ALA A 279 6.64 13.53 0.13
CA ALA A 279 8.06 13.37 -0.07
C ALA A 279 8.71 14.75 -0.25
N ARG A 280 9.94 14.92 0.26
CA ARG A 280 10.68 16.19 0.11
C ARG A 280 11.09 16.34 -1.35
N ASP A 281 10.97 17.56 -1.89
CA ASP A 281 11.36 17.83 -3.27
C ASP A 281 12.83 17.48 -3.55
N GLN A 282 13.70 17.60 -2.55
CA GLN A 282 15.09 17.16 -2.64
C GLN A 282 15.20 15.64 -2.84
N ASP A 283 14.49 14.83 -2.05
CA ASP A 283 14.50 13.36 -2.17
C ASP A 283 14.01 12.91 -3.56
N LEU A 284 13.00 13.63 -4.10
CA LEU A 284 12.45 13.36 -5.44
C LEU A 284 13.47 13.65 -6.54
N LYS A 285 14.12 14.83 -6.49
CA LYS A 285 15.12 15.24 -7.47
C LYS A 285 16.32 14.31 -7.47
N GLU A 286 16.85 14.00 -6.30
CA GLU A 286 18.00 13.10 -6.16
C GLU A 286 17.70 11.69 -6.66
N ALA A 287 16.49 11.18 -6.42
CA ALA A 287 16.06 9.89 -6.96
C ALA A 287 16.05 9.90 -8.50
N GLN A 288 15.51 10.97 -9.10
CA GLN A 288 15.48 11.14 -10.56
C GLN A 288 16.90 11.30 -11.14
N GLU A 289 17.74 12.12 -10.52
CA GLU A 289 19.13 12.33 -10.91
C GLU A 289 19.92 11.01 -10.84
N TYR A 290 19.73 10.23 -9.77
CA TYR A 290 20.33 8.91 -9.65
C TYR A 290 19.86 7.97 -10.77
N MET A 291 18.56 7.90 -11.04
CA MET A 291 18.03 7.03 -12.11
C MET A 291 18.53 7.47 -13.49
N HIS A 292 18.63 8.78 -13.73
CA HIS A 292 19.19 9.33 -14.95
C HIS A 292 20.68 9.00 -15.12
N PHE A 293 21.47 9.19 -14.05
CA PHE A 293 22.88 8.81 -14.04
C PHE A 293 23.06 7.32 -14.29
N LYS A 294 22.28 6.48 -13.58
CA LYS A 294 22.34 5.03 -13.70
C LYS A 294 22.03 4.55 -15.12
N GLY A 295 21.02 5.14 -15.76
CA GLY A 295 20.67 4.83 -17.14
C GLY A 295 21.77 5.16 -18.16
N LYS A 296 22.63 6.14 -17.87
CA LYS A 296 23.73 6.56 -18.77
C LYS A 296 25.09 5.94 -18.44
N HIS A 297 25.38 5.73 -17.16
CA HIS A 297 26.72 5.43 -16.65
C HIS A 297 26.78 4.14 -15.82
N GLY A 298 25.66 3.44 -15.63
CA GLY A 298 25.58 2.27 -14.76
C GLY A 298 25.51 2.64 -13.27
N VAL A 299 25.65 1.64 -12.40
CA VAL A 299 25.48 1.83 -10.95
C VAL A 299 26.61 2.71 -10.41
N ALA A 300 26.25 3.88 -9.85
CA ALA A 300 27.21 4.73 -9.16
C ALA A 300 27.88 3.96 -8.00
N PRO A 301 29.19 4.13 -7.76
CA PRO A 301 29.84 3.56 -6.59
C PRO A 301 29.11 4.01 -5.32
N ALA A 302 28.98 3.10 -4.35
CA ALA A 302 28.46 3.49 -3.05
C ALA A 302 29.32 4.64 -2.50
N PRO A 303 28.72 5.74 -2.01
CA PRO A 303 29.48 6.78 -1.34
C PRO A 303 30.30 6.11 -0.24
N GLN A 304 31.62 6.28 -0.24
CA GLN A 304 32.43 5.81 0.87
C GLN A 304 31.93 6.55 2.13
N ASP A 305 31.50 5.81 3.15
CA ASP A 305 31.02 6.35 4.44
C ASP A 305 32.15 7.03 5.26
N ALA A 306 33.31 7.28 4.64
CA ALA A 306 34.50 7.92 5.18
C ALA A 306 34.33 9.40 5.56
N SER A 307 33.11 9.94 5.53
CA SER A 307 32.80 11.36 5.79
C SER A 307 32.24 11.65 7.18
N TRP A 308 32.07 10.64 8.06
CA TRP A 308 31.64 10.92 9.44
C TRP A 308 32.73 11.70 10.19
N THR A 309 32.42 12.95 10.51
CA THR A 309 33.28 13.86 11.28
C THR A 309 32.70 14.16 12.67
N GLY A 310 31.57 13.54 13.02
CA GLY A 310 30.90 13.73 14.30
C GLY A 310 31.52 12.89 15.42
N GLU A 311 30.83 12.85 16.55
CA GLU A 311 31.33 12.16 17.75
C GLU A 311 31.36 10.63 17.59
N THR A 312 32.20 10.01 18.42
CA THR A 312 32.25 8.55 18.61
C THR A 312 31.88 8.25 20.05
N TRP A 313 30.94 7.33 20.27
CA TRP A 313 30.45 6.95 21.58
C TRP A 313 30.69 5.45 21.82
N ASP A 314 30.99 5.10 23.05
CA ASP A 314 30.82 3.73 23.55
C ASP A 314 29.37 3.53 24.05
N MET A 315 29.06 2.32 24.50
CA MET A 315 27.72 2.01 25.04
C MET A 315 27.41 2.78 26.33
N HIS A 316 28.43 3.13 27.12
CA HIS A 316 28.24 3.85 28.39
C HIS A 316 27.73 5.28 28.13
N ARG A 317 28.42 6.03 27.27
CA ARG A 317 28.03 7.38 26.85
C ARG A 317 26.67 7.41 26.17
N ALA A 318 26.37 6.40 25.35
CA ALA A 318 25.04 6.26 24.73
C ALA A 318 23.93 6.09 25.78
N LEU A 319 24.16 5.28 26.82
CA LEU A 319 23.20 5.09 27.91
C LEU A 319 23.04 6.34 28.78
N GLU A 320 24.09 7.12 29.02
CA GLU A 320 23.99 8.42 29.69
C GLU A 320 23.12 9.40 28.91
N HIS A 321 23.34 9.47 27.60
CA HIS A 321 22.53 10.29 26.69
C HIS A 321 21.05 9.87 26.69
N ILE A 322 20.76 8.56 26.69
CA ILE A 322 19.38 8.06 26.76
C ILE A 322 18.75 8.38 28.13
N LYS A 323 19.51 8.31 29.23
CA LYS A 323 19.04 8.66 30.57
C LYS A 323 18.73 10.16 30.70
N SER A 324 19.51 11.03 30.05
CA SER A 324 19.29 12.48 30.08
C SER A 324 18.09 12.93 29.24
N MET A 325 17.61 12.09 28.31
CA MET A 325 16.42 12.34 27.50
C MET A 325 15.37 11.23 27.64
N PRO A 326 14.55 11.26 28.70
CA PRO A 326 13.49 10.28 28.92
C PRO A 326 12.53 10.20 27.73
N GLY A 327 12.35 9.00 27.19
CA GLY A 327 11.48 8.75 26.03
C GLY A 327 12.17 8.78 24.68
N SER A 328 13.49 9.02 24.63
CA SER A 328 14.27 8.86 23.42
C SER A 328 14.24 7.42 22.91
N CYS A 329 14.43 7.25 21.61
CA CYS A 329 14.50 5.97 20.94
C CYS A 329 15.73 5.97 20.05
N VAL A 330 16.84 5.52 20.62
CA VAL A 330 18.12 5.36 19.92
C VAL A 330 18.29 3.90 19.52
N VAL A 331 18.62 3.64 18.26
CA VAL A 331 18.90 2.29 17.73
C VAL A 331 20.33 2.25 17.20
N VAL A 332 20.92 1.04 17.12
CA VAL A 332 22.25 0.83 16.51
C VAL A 332 22.06 0.25 15.11
N ILE A 333 22.50 0.97 14.08
CA ILE A 333 22.44 0.55 12.67
C ILE A 333 23.76 0.91 11.99
N ASP A 334 24.38 -0.03 11.30
CA ASP A 334 25.63 0.13 10.54
C ASP A 334 26.79 0.73 11.37
N ASP A 335 26.95 0.29 12.62
CA ASP A 335 27.92 0.87 13.58
C ASP A 335 27.68 2.35 13.94
N TYR A 336 26.44 2.84 13.83
CA TYR A 336 26.06 4.16 14.31
C TYR A 336 24.92 4.09 15.32
N PHE A 337 24.97 4.97 16.33
CA PHE A 337 23.81 5.33 17.11
C PHE A 337 22.93 6.28 16.29
N VAL A 338 21.67 5.90 16.11
CA VAL A 338 20.70 6.61 15.29
C VAL A 338 19.51 7.01 16.17
N ASP A 339 19.27 8.31 16.33
CA ASP A 339 18.13 8.83 17.09
C ASP A 339 16.88 8.91 16.20
N VAL A 340 15.98 7.95 16.39
CA VAL A 340 14.71 7.87 15.65
C VAL A 340 13.53 8.41 16.45
N THR A 341 13.77 9.15 17.55
CA THR A 341 12.71 9.64 18.46
C THR A 341 11.65 10.46 17.72
N ALA A 342 12.08 11.44 16.92
CA ALA A 342 11.18 12.27 16.13
C ALA A 342 10.48 11.47 15.02
N TYR A 343 11.12 10.40 14.52
CA TYR A 343 10.63 9.59 13.41
C TYR A 343 9.67 8.47 13.84
N LEU A 344 9.52 8.19 15.15
CA LEU A 344 8.65 7.12 15.66
C LEU A 344 7.22 7.15 15.10
N ARG A 345 6.64 8.35 14.95
CA ARG A 345 5.26 8.54 14.47
C ARG A 345 5.13 8.54 12.95
N GLU A 346 6.26 8.61 12.25
CA GLU A 346 6.35 8.66 10.80
C GLU A 346 6.81 7.34 10.19
N HIS A 347 7.51 6.50 10.97
CA HIS A 347 8.06 5.24 10.50
C HIS A 347 6.96 4.33 9.91
N PRO A 348 7.06 3.95 8.61
CA PRO A 348 6.04 3.14 7.94
C PRO A 348 5.80 1.78 8.59
N GLY A 349 6.84 1.17 9.18
CA GLY A 349 6.75 -0.09 9.92
C GLY A 349 6.18 0.03 11.35
N GLY A 350 5.73 1.23 11.76
CA GLY A 350 5.22 1.51 13.10
C GLY A 350 6.30 1.79 14.14
N ALA A 351 5.91 2.38 15.27
CA ALA A 351 6.83 2.73 16.37
C ALA A 351 7.29 1.49 17.15
N THR A 352 6.47 0.44 17.20
CA THR A 352 6.71 -0.76 18.01
C THR A 352 7.97 -1.51 17.57
N VAL A 353 8.25 -1.59 16.26
CA VAL A 353 9.49 -2.23 15.77
C VAL A 353 10.72 -1.41 16.16
N LEU A 354 10.68 -0.09 16.07
CA LEU A 354 11.81 0.77 16.48
C LEU A 354 12.07 0.64 17.98
N ARG A 355 11.02 0.68 18.81
CA ARG A 355 11.12 0.49 20.27
C ARG A 355 11.59 -0.91 20.67
N LYS A 356 11.44 -1.92 19.81
CA LYS A 356 11.93 -3.28 20.06
C LYS A 356 13.46 -3.33 19.96
N TYR A 357 14.05 -2.58 19.04
CA TYR A 357 15.50 -2.50 18.78
C TYR A 357 16.18 -1.31 19.49
N SER A 358 15.42 -0.49 20.22
CA SER A 358 15.99 0.63 20.97
C SER A 358 16.97 0.15 22.04
N VAL A 359 18.11 0.83 22.17
CA VAL A 359 19.04 0.66 23.29
C VAL A 359 18.35 1.05 24.60
N ARG A 360 18.51 0.23 25.65
CA ARG A 360 17.90 0.48 26.97
C ARG A 360 18.85 0.12 28.11
N PRO A 361 18.80 0.81 29.26
CA PRO A 361 19.71 0.56 30.37
C PRO A 361 19.63 -0.85 30.99
N GLN A 362 18.45 -1.49 31.00
CA GLN A 362 18.24 -2.78 31.67
C GLN A 362 18.12 -3.98 30.71
N ARG A 363 18.56 -3.85 29.45
CA ARG A 363 18.45 -4.92 28.46
C ARG A 363 19.67 -4.92 27.55
N ASP A 364 20.15 -6.11 27.21
CA ASP A 364 21.14 -6.28 26.14
C ASP A 364 20.66 -5.60 24.87
N TYR A 365 21.53 -4.81 24.25
CA TYR A 365 21.20 -4.14 23.01
C TYR A 365 21.14 -5.17 21.87
N ALA A 366 20.20 -4.97 20.96
CA ALA A 366 20.13 -5.74 19.73
C ALA A 366 20.46 -4.80 18.57
N GLU A 367 21.56 -5.07 17.87
CA GLU A 367 21.90 -4.34 16.67
C GLU A 367 20.82 -4.54 15.59
N ALA A 368 20.37 -3.44 15.01
CA ALA A 368 19.26 -3.42 14.06
C ALA A 368 19.72 -3.53 12.59
N SER A 369 21.03 -3.56 12.31
CA SER A 369 21.60 -3.63 10.96
C SER A 369 21.03 -4.82 10.16
N TRP A 370 21.03 -6.03 10.72
CA TRP A 370 20.40 -7.20 10.09
C TRP A 370 18.91 -6.98 9.80
N ALA A 371 18.18 -6.37 10.73
CA ALA A 371 16.75 -6.09 10.55
C ALA A 371 16.51 -5.03 9.46
N PHE A 372 17.43 -4.10 9.31
CA PHE A 372 17.40 -2.99 8.37
C PHE A 372 17.79 -3.40 6.94
N ASP A 373 18.69 -4.37 6.80
CA ASP A 373 19.23 -4.85 5.51
C ASP A 373 18.70 -6.24 5.10
N GLY A 374 17.38 -6.42 5.19
CA GLY A 374 16.68 -7.55 4.60
C GLY A 374 16.31 -8.68 5.55
N GLY A 375 16.81 -8.67 6.78
CA GLY A 375 16.40 -9.62 7.82
C GLY A 375 14.93 -9.43 8.24
N LEU A 376 14.53 -8.17 8.44
CA LEU A 376 13.13 -7.81 8.68
C LEU A 376 12.53 -7.03 7.52
N ASN A 377 13.23 -6.04 6.99
CA ASN A 377 12.82 -5.26 5.82
C ASN A 377 14.06 -4.94 5.01
N ASN A 378 13.98 -4.96 3.68
CA ASN A 378 15.08 -4.47 2.85
C ASN A 378 14.77 -3.01 2.51
N HIS A 379 15.32 -2.08 3.29
CA HIS A 379 15.00 -0.66 3.12
C HIS A 379 15.47 -0.14 1.75
N SER A 380 14.77 0.85 1.19
CA SER A 380 15.16 1.48 -0.07
C SER A 380 16.41 2.34 0.09
N ARG A 381 17.08 2.68 -1.03
CA ARG A 381 18.15 3.70 -1.07
C ARG A 381 17.75 5.00 -0.35
N SER A 382 16.52 5.48 -0.59
CA SER A 382 16.02 6.70 0.05
C SER A 382 15.87 6.55 1.58
N ALA A 383 15.40 5.40 2.05
CA ALA A 383 15.33 5.11 3.49
C ALA A 383 16.72 4.97 4.13
N ARG A 384 17.68 4.33 3.45
CA ARG A 384 19.08 4.27 3.89
C ARG A 384 19.68 5.67 4.03
N LYS A 385 19.46 6.54 3.04
CA LYS A 385 19.92 7.94 3.10
C LYS A 385 19.29 8.70 4.26
N ARG A 386 17.97 8.61 4.43
CA ARG A 386 17.25 9.26 5.53
C ARG A 386 17.72 8.76 6.89
N MET A 387 18.06 7.47 7.03
CA MET A 387 18.66 6.93 8.26
C MET A 387 19.97 7.65 8.62
N LYS A 388 20.81 7.98 7.62
CA LYS A 388 22.08 8.69 7.87
C LYS A 388 21.88 10.08 8.47
N GLU A 389 20.78 10.76 8.16
CA GLU A 389 20.42 12.08 8.73
C GLU A 389 20.11 12.01 10.23
N PHE A 390 19.77 10.82 10.75
CA PHE A 390 19.47 10.59 12.16
C PHE A 390 20.67 10.07 12.97
N ARG A 391 21.85 9.88 12.34
CA ARG A 391 23.07 9.45 13.03
C ARG A 391 23.52 10.54 14.00
N ILE A 392 23.73 10.16 15.26
CA ILE A 392 24.19 11.08 16.33
C ILE A 392 25.63 10.79 16.76
N ALA A 393 26.08 9.53 16.65
CA ALA A 393 27.44 9.13 16.97
C ALA A 393 27.82 7.83 16.26
N ARG A 394 29.11 7.66 15.98
CA ARG A 394 29.66 6.36 15.57
C ARG A 394 29.86 5.48 16.80
N PHE A 395 29.51 4.21 16.70
CA PHE A 395 29.66 3.26 17.80
C PHE A 395 31.10 2.73 17.84
N ASN A 396 31.81 3.03 18.92
CA ASN A 396 33.06 2.35 19.25
C ASN A 396 32.75 1.06 20.03
N ARG A 397 33.13 -0.08 19.45
CA ARG A 397 32.93 -1.41 20.06
C ARG A 397 34.10 -1.84 20.95
N GLU A 398 35.21 -1.10 20.91
CA GLU A 398 36.43 -1.39 21.69
C GLU A 398 36.27 -1.09 23.18
#